data_AF-A0A3S3CVX5-F1
#
_entry.id   AF-A0A3S3CVX5-F1
#
_cell.length_a   1.000
_cell.length_b   1.000
_cell.length_c   1.000
_cell.angle_alpha   90.00
_cell.angle_beta   90.00
_cell.angle_gamma   90.00
#
_symmetry.space_group_name_H-M   'P 1'
#
loop_
_entity.id
_entity.type
_entity.pdbx_description
1 polymer ?
#
loop_
_entity_poly.entity_id
_entity_poly.type
_entity_poly.pdbx_seq_one_letter_code
_entity_poly.pdbx_strand_id
1 'polypeptide(L)' 'DRDGGAKIVERCSLPLTGQAVVQRIITNLAVIDVTDTGLVLRELAPDVTVEQVRAATGAELAVDLADDAA' A
#
# COMPACT_ATOMS: atom_id res chain seq x y z
N ASP A 1 -0.07 0.45 -13.37
CA ASP A 1 -0.63 0.94 -14.63
C ASP A 1 -1.60 -0.08 -15.20
N ARG A 2 -2.40 0.30 -16.20
CA ARG A 2 -3.17 -0.64 -17.02
C ARG A 2 -2.29 -1.74 -17.63
N ASP A 3 -1.00 -1.44 -17.82
CA ASP A 3 0.02 -2.35 -18.33
C ASP A 3 0.70 -3.19 -17.23
N GLY A 4 0.14 -3.25 -16.02
CA GLY A 4 0.61 -4.12 -14.94
C GLY A 4 1.68 -3.52 -14.01
N GLY A 5 2.13 -2.28 -14.24
CA GLY A 5 3.07 -1.62 -13.32
C GLY A 5 2.46 -1.37 -11.93
N ALA A 6 3.28 -1.38 -10.87
CA ALA A 6 2.81 -1.01 -9.54
C ALA A 6 2.29 0.44 -9.51
N LYS A 7 1.19 0.68 -8.79
CA LYS A 7 0.61 2.03 -8.62
C LYS A 7 1.12 2.75 -7.37
N ILE A 8 1.50 1.98 -6.35
CA ILE A 8 2.17 2.47 -5.16
C ILE A 8 3.67 2.29 -5.41
N VAL A 9 4.41 3.40 -5.45
CA VAL A 9 5.82 3.45 -5.82
C VAL A 9 6.59 4.33 -4.85
N GLU A 10 7.89 4.08 -4.71
CA GLU A 10 8.79 4.86 -3.83
C GLU A 10 8.82 6.35 -4.21
N ARG A 11 8.78 6.67 -5.51
CA ARG A 11 8.77 8.05 -6.01
C ARG A 11 7.80 8.21 -7.17
N CYS A 12 6.89 9.18 -7.06
CA CYS A 12 6.02 9.54 -8.16
C CYS A 12 6.84 10.12 -9.32
N SER A 13 6.67 9.53 -10.51
CA SER A 13 7.20 10.06 -11.77
C SER A 13 6.28 11.10 -12.41
N LEU A 14 5.00 11.08 -12.04
CA LEU A 14 3.99 12.02 -12.51
C LEU A 14 3.94 13.27 -11.62
N PRO A 15 3.46 14.41 -12.15
CA PRO A 15 3.25 15.62 -11.35
C PRO A 15 2.39 15.33 -10.13
N LEU A 16 2.86 15.76 -8.95
CA LEU A 16 2.15 15.58 -7.69
C LEU A 16 0.88 16.44 -7.67
N THR A 17 -0.25 15.83 -7.34
CA THR A 17 -1.49 16.56 -7.04
C THR A 17 -1.47 17.14 -5.62
N GLY A 18 -0.77 16.47 -4.70
CA GLY A 18 -0.52 16.92 -3.32
C GLY A 18 0.70 16.18 -2.76
N GLN A 19 1.44 16.83 -1.87
CA GLN A 19 2.65 16.29 -1.27
C GLN A 19 2.42 15.99 0.21
N ALA A 20 2.70 14.75 0.64
CA ALA A 20 2.57 14.31 2.03
C ALA A 20 1.17 14.54 2.65
N VAL A 21 0.12 14.47 1.83
CA VAL A 21 -1.28 14.73 2.27
C VAL A 21 -2.12 13.46 2.41
N VAL A 22 -1.60 12.29 2.02
CA VAL A 22 -2.33 11.02 2.08
C VAL A 22 -2.01 10.34 3.40
N GLN A 23 -3.04 9.94 4.17
CA GLN A 23 -2.87 9.19 5.42
C GLN A 23 -3.10 7.68 5.23
N ARG A 24 -3.94 7.28 4.28
CA ARG A 24 -4.34 5.89 4.05
C ARG A 24 -4.60 5.63 2.58
N ILE A 25 -4.15 4.47 2.11
CA ILE A 25 -4.32 3.96 0.76
C ILE A 25 -5.15 2.68 0.86
N ILE A 26 -6.33 2.67 0.24
CA ILE A 26 -7.22 1.51 0.21
C ILE A 26 -7.25 0.99 -1.23
N THR A 27 -6.97 -0.30 -1.38
CA THR A 27 -6.95 -0.99 -2.67
C THR A 27 -7.86 -2.22 -2.63
N ASN A 28 -8.01 -2.89 -3.77
CA ASN A 28 -8.67 -4.19 -3.82
C ASN A 28 -7.85 -5.32 -3.16
N LEU A 29 -6.59 -5.08 -2.79
CA LEU A 29 -5.71 -6.09 -2.20
C LEU A 29 -5.50 -5.88 -0.70
N ALA A 30 -5.48 -4.63 -0.24
CA ALA A 30 -5.07 -4.28 1.11
C ALA A 30 -5.42 -2.84 1.50
N VAL A 31 -5.38 -2.59 2.82
CA VAL A 31 -5.34 -1.26 3.43
C VAL A 31 -3.91 -0.98 3.89
N ILE A 32 -3.37 0.17 3.47
CA ILE A 32 -2.00 0.61 3.78
C ILE A 32 -2.07 2.00 4.41
N ASP A 33 -1.48 2.17 5.59
CA ASP A 33 -1.31 3.46 6.23
C ASP A 33 -0.01 4.14 5.76
N VAL A 34 -0.08 5.45 5.59
CA VAL A 34 1.08 6.30 5.33
C VAL A 34 1.47 6.96 6.65
N THR A 35 2.67 6.62 7.13
CA THR A 35 3.22 7.12 8.39
C THR A 35 4.45 7.97 8.13
N ASP A 36 4.91 8.69 9.16
CA ASP A 36 6.17 9.44 9.11
C ASP A 36 7.39 8.54 8.81
N THR A 37 7.27 7.24 9.08
CA THR A 37 8.33 6.25 8.86
C THR A 37 8.18 5.44 7.56
N GLY A 38 7.13 5.68 6.77
CA GLY A 38 6.86 4.97 5.53
C GLY A 38 5.50 4.27 5.50
N LEU A 39 5.37 3.28 4.62
CA LEU A 39 4.11 2.59 4.36
C LEU A 39 3.95 1.36 5.25
N VAL A 40 2.78 1.22 5.86
CA VAL A 40 2.46 0.13 6.79
C VAL A 40 1.24 -0.62 6.29
N LEU A 41 1.39 -1.91 5.99
CA LEU A 41 0.29 -2.82 5.64
C LEU A 41 -0.52 -3.13 6.90
N ARG A 42 -1.80 -2.75 6.89
CA ARG A 42 -2.73 -2.88 8.03
C ARG A 42 -3.71 -4.03 7.90
N GLU A 43 -4.27 -4.20 6.70
CA GLU A 43 -5.32 -5.19 6.45
C GLU A 43 -5.08 -5.80 5.07
N LEU A 44 -5.47 -7.07 4.93
CA LEU A 44 -5.48 -7.80 3.68
C LEU A 44 -6.93 -7.98 3.23
N ALA A 45 -7.16 -7.91 1.92
CA ALA A 45 -8.43 -8.38 1.39
C ALA A 45 -8.56 -9.91 1.60
N PRO A 46 -9.79 -10.45 1.60
CA PRO A 46 -10.01 -11.89 1.71
C PRO A 46 -9.18 -12.67 0.68
N ASP A 47 -8.56 -13.75 1.13
CA ASP A 47 -7.70 -14.63 0.33
C ASP A 47 -6.45 -13.97 -0.28
N VAL A 48 -6.09 -12.75 0.16
CA VAL A 48 -4.85 -12.07 -0.27
C VAL A 48 -3.72 -12.30 0.74
N THR A 49 -2.53 -12.60 0.24
CA THR A 49 -1.32 -12.75 1.07
C THR A 49 -0.45 -11.50 1.07
N VAL A 50 0.39 -11.36 2.09
CA VAL A 50 1.38 -10.27 2.19
C VAL A 50 2.29 -10.25 0.95
N GLU A 51 2.71 -11.40 0.45
CA GLU A 51 3.57 -11.54 -0.72
C GLU A 51 2.89 -10.99 -1.98
N GLN A 52 1.60 -11.23 -2.16
CA GLN A 52 0.84 -10.70 -3.30
C GLN A 52 0.78 -9.17 -3.24
N VAL A 53 0.58 -8.58 -2.06
CA VAL A 53 0.58 -7.13 -1.87
C VAL A 53 1.96 -6.54 -2.14
N ARG A 54 3.02 -7.19 -1.65
CA ARG A 54 4.42 -6.79 -1.91
C ARG A 54 4.76 -6.86 -3.40
N ALA A 55 4.33 -7.91 -4.10
CA ALA A 55 4.55 -8.04 -5.54
C ALA A 55 3.80 -6.96 -6.35
N ALA A 56 2.63 -6.51 -5.86
CA ALA A 56 1.84 -5.45 -6.50
C ALA A 56 2.28 -4.02 -6.10
N THR A 57 3.19 -3.88 -5.13
CA THR A 57 3.62 -2.59 -4.57
C THR A 57 5.10 -2.36 -4.84
N GLY A 58 5.42 -1.29 -5.57
CA GLY A 58 6.80 -0.90 -5.91
C GLY A 58 7.47 -0.06 -4.82
N ALA A 59 7.09 -0.25 -3.57
CA ALA A 59 7.61 0.46 -2.40
C ALA A 59 7.73 -0.52 -1.23
N GLU A 60 8.62 -0.23 -0.30
CA GLU A 60 8.74 -1.06 0.91
C GLU A 60 7.50 -0.92 1.79
N LEU A 61 7.04 -2.06 2.29
CA LEU A 61 5.92 -2.17 3.23
C LEU A 61 6.43 -2.78 4.53
N ALA A 62 6.22 -2.07 5.64
CA ALA A 62 6.21 -2.67 6.97
C ALA A 62 4.90 -3.45 7.15
N VAL A 63 4.93 -4.58 7.83
CA VAL A 63 3.75 -5.41 8.07
C VAL A 63 3.36 -5.25 9.53
N ASP A 64 2.19 -4.67 9.76
CA ASP A 64 1.56 -4.53 11.08
C ASP A 64 0.08 -4.78 10.90
N LEU A 65 -0.23 -6.06 10.62
CA LEU A 65 -1.58 -6.54 10.38
C LEU A 65 -2.36 -6.43 11.68
N ALA A 66 -3.48 -5.72 11.65
CA ALA A 66 -4.44 -5.83 12.72
C ALA A 66 -4.98 -7.27 12.70
N ASP A 67 -4.88 -7.97 13.83
CA ASP A 67 -5.63 -9.21 14.00
C ASP A 67 -7.12 -8.83 13.91
N ASP A 68 -7.80 -9.29 12.87
CA ASP A 68 -9.26 -9.31 12.81
C ASP A 68 -9.76 -10.27 13.90
N ALA A 69 -9.70 -9.82 15.16
CA ALA A 69 -10.39 -10.42 16.28
C ALA A 69 -11.87 -10.03 16.19
N ALA A 70 -12.61 -10.76 15.37
CA ALA A 70 -14.07 -10.81 15.39
C ALA A 70 -14.54 -12.27 15.29
#